data_AF-A0A158HYV2-F1
#
_entry.id   AF-A0A158HYV2-F1
#
_cell.length_a   1.000
_cell.length_b   1.000
_cell.length_c   1.000
_cell.angle_alpha   90.00
_cell.angle_beta   90.00
_cell.angle_gamma   90.00
#
_symmetry.space_group_name_H-M   'P 1'
#
loop_
_entity.id
_entity.type
_entity.pdbx_description
1 polymer ?
#
loop_
_entity_poly.entity_id
_entity_poly.type
_entity_poly.pdbx_seq_one_letter_code
_entity_poly.pdbx_strand_id
1 'polypeptide(L)' 'MKNVVALPHIGSATHETRHAMSRNAAENLIGALDGTLTNNIVNPDVLKR' A
#
# COMPACT_ATOMS: atom_id res chain seq x y z
N MET A 1 -21.14 -27.27 0.87
CA MET A 1 -20.25 -26.30 1.55
C MET A 1 -19.57 -26.83 2.81
N LYS A 2 -19.49 -28.15 3.05
CA LYS A 2 -18.93 -28.68 4.32
C LYS A 2 -17.40 -28.48 4.48
N ASN A 3 -16.69 -28.17 3.39
CA ASN A 3 -15.22 -28.14 3.33
C ASN A 3 -14.68 -26.78 2.87
N VAL A 4 -15.39 -25.69 3.19
CA VAL A 4 -14.99 -24.33 2.81
C VAL A 4 -14.70 -23.53 4.06
N VAL A 5 -13.56 -22.84 4.07
CA VAL A 5 -13.21 -21.85 5.08
C VAL A 5 -13.18 -20.49 4.40
N ALA A 6 -14.02 -19.56 4.89
CA ALA A 6 -14.04 -18.18 4.46
C ALA A 6 -13.40 -17.30 5.53
N LEU A 7 -12.67 -16.27 5.11
CA LEU A 7 -11.99 -15.33 5.99
C LEU A 7 -12.51 -13.91 5.73
N PRO A 8 -12.67 -13.07 6.76
CA PRO A 8 -13.21 -11.71 6.62
C PRO A 8 -12.13 -10.71 6.16
N HIS A 9 -11.49 -10.95 5.01
CA HIS A 9 -10.42 -10.08 4.46
C HIS A 9 -9.29 -9.79 5.46
N ILE A 10 -8.79 -10.83 6.15
CA ILE A 10 -7.73 -10.67 7.18
C ILE A 10 -6.32 -11.03 6.68
N GLY A 11 -6.12 -11.12 5.36
CA GLY A 11 -4.85 -11.56 4.77
C GLY A 11 -3.63 -10.73 5.17
N SER A 12 -3.82 -9.43 5.43
CA SER A 12 -2.76 -8.50 5.89
C SER A 12 -2.99 -7.96 7.29
N ALA A 13 -3.97 -8.48 8.04
CA ALA A 13 -4.50 -7.87 9.25
C ALA A 13 -3.70 -8.18 10.53
N THR A 14 -2.37 -8.22 10.45
CA THR A 14 -1.49 -8.21 11.63
C THR A 14 -1.14 -6.78 12.03
N HIS A 15 -0.78 -6.55 13.29
CA HIS A 15 -0.40 -5.20 13.75
C HIS A 15 0.82 -4.68 12.98
N GLU A 16 1.82 -5.53 12.79
CA GLU A 16 3.08 -5.23 12.12
C GLU A 16 2.85 -4.86 10.66
N THR A 17 2.10 -5.69 9.91
CA THR A 17 1.84 -5.46 8.49
C THR A 17 0.97 -4.23 8.28
N ARG A 18 -0.11 -4.05 9.07
CA ARG A 18 -0.98 -2.87 8.93
C ARG A 18 -0.24 -1.58 9.29
N HIS A 19 0.64 -1.60 10.29
CA HIS A 19 1.47 -0.44 10.65
C HIS A 19 2.47 -0.10 9.54
N ALA A 20 3.15 -1.10 8.97
CA ALA A 20 4.07 -0.91 7.85
C ALA A 20 3.36 -0.32 6.61
N MET A 21 2.15 -0.80 6.30
CA MET A 21 1.33 -0.24 5.21
C MET A 21 0.95 1.22 5.46
N SER A 22 0.52 1.57 6.67
CA SER A 22 0.17 2.95 7.03
C SER A 22 1.36 3.89 6.92
N ARG A 23 2.54 3.46 7.40
CA ARG A 23 3.78 4.22 7.26
C ARG A 23 4.16 4.44 5.80
N ASN A 24 4.17 3.36 5.01
CA ASN A 24 4.46 3.41 3.58
C ASN A 24 3.53 4.39 2.84
N ALA A 25 2.23 4.38 3.14
CA ALA A 25 1.28 5.32 2.55
C ALA A 25 1.61 6.78 2.91
N ALA A 26 1.95 7.06 4.17
CA ALA A 26 2.33 8.40 4.60
C ALA A 26 3.63 8.88 3.93
N GLU A 27 4.65 8.02 3.84
CA GLU A 27 5.92 8.32 3.18
C GLU A 27 5.74 8.61 1.69
N ASN A 28 4.87 7.86 1.01
CA ASN A 28 4.55 8.09 -0.40
C ASN A 28 3.83 9.43 -0.62
N LEU A 29 2.91 9.81 0.26
CA LEU A 29 2.26 11.11 0.20
C LEU A 29 3.26 12.26 0.38
N ILE A 30 4.16 12.15 1.38
CA ILE A 30 5.21 13.13 1.60
C ILE A 30 6.12 13.23 0.36
N GLY A 31 6.58 12.10 -0.16
CA GLY A 31 7.43 12.06 -1.35
C GLY A 31 6.76 12.67 -2.59
N ALA A 32 5.43 12.56 -2.71
CA ALA A 32 4.67 13.21 -3.77
C ALA A 32 4.60 14.73 -3.60
N LEU A 33 4.37 15.22 -2.38
CA LEU A 33 4.34 16.66 -2.08
C LEU A 33 5.72 17.30 -2.22
N ASP A 34 6.79 16.57 -1.88
CA ASP A 34 8.19 17.00 -2.06
C ASP A 34 8.67 16.91 -3.51
N GLY A 35 7.85 16.35 -4.42
CA GLY A 35 8.18 16.18 -5.84
C GLY A 35 9.26 15.13 -6.13
N THR A 36 9.60 14.27 -5.17
CA THR A 36 10.58 13.19 -5.37
C THR A 36 9.98 12.02 -6.15
N LEU A 37 8.75 11.60 -5.81
CA LEU A 37 7.97 10.58 -6.51
C LEU A 37 8.77 9.29 -6.84
N THR A 38 9.56 8.78 -5.90
CA THR A 38 10.52 7.69 -6.14
C THR A 38 10.04 6.29 -5.76
N ASN A 39 9.11 6.18 -4.82
CA ASN A 39 8.67 4.90 -4.25
C ASN A 39 7.23 4.58 -4.68
N ASN A 40 6.91 3.29 -4.80
CA ASN A 40 5.56 2.73 -5.01
C ASN A 40 4.66 3.47 -6.02
N ILE A 41 5.24 4.06 -7.07
CA ILE A 41 4.50 4.72 -8.15
C ILE A 41 3.88 3.64 -9.04
N VAL A 42 2.55 3.59 -9.07
CA VAL A 42 1.79 2.56 -9.80
C VAL A 42 1.82 2.82 -11.32
N ASN A 43 1.77 4.08 -11.72
CA ASN A 43 1.67 4.54 -13.11
C ASN A 43 2.79 5.54 -13.46
N PRO A 44 4.07 5.10 -13.46
CA PRO A 44 5.21 6.00 -13.67
C PRO A 44 5.24 6.65 -15.05
N ASP A 45 4.50 6.11 -16.02
CA ASP A 45 4.30 6.68 -17.34
C ASP A 45 3.65 8.07 -17.32
N VAL A 46 2.81 8.39 -16.32
CA VAL A 46 2.17 9.71 -16.21
C VAL A 46 3.11 10.83 -15.75
N LEU A 47 4.31 10.48 -15.27
CA LEU A 47 5.31 11.44 -14.82
C LEU A 47 6.09 12.07 -15.98
N LYS A 48 6.11 11.40 -17.14
CA LYS A 48 6.74 11.92 -18.36
C LYS A 48 5.74 12.85 -19.05
N ARG A 49 6.12 14.11 -19.24
CA ARG A 49 5.41 15.05 -20.11
C ARG A 49 5.94 14.95 -21.53
#